data_AF-A0A0P9E2Q6-F1
#
_entry.id   AF-A0A0P9E2Q6-F1
#
_cell.length_a   1.000
_cell.length_b   1.000
_cell.length_c   1.000
_cell.angle_alpha   90.00
_cell.angle_beta   90.00
_cell.angle_gamma   90.00
#
_symmetry.space_group_name_H-M   'P 1'
#
loop_
_entity.id
_entity.type
_entity.pdbx_description
1 polymer ?
#
loop_
_entity_poly.entity_id
_entity_poly.type
_entity_poly.pdbx_seq_one_letter_code
_entity_poly.pdbx_strand_id
1 'polypeptide(L)' 'MILSYEPMEVGCIIKARPIGVLIMEDEDGEDPKILSVPVRDPRFGGFNDIADVHPHKLRESKNFSKSTRG' A
#
# COMPACT_ATOMS: atom_id res chain seq x y z
N MET A 1 3.95 2.20 -1.82
CA MET A 1 2.99 1.16 -2.25
C MET A 1 1.65 1.83 -2.50
N ILE A 2 0.95 1.45 -3.57
CA ILE A 2 -0.36 2.02 -3.92
C ILE A 2 -1.40 0.90 -3.92
N LEU A 3 -2.51 1.10 -3.22
CA LEU A 3 -3.65 0.19 -3.27
C LEU A 3 -4.46 0.45 -4.55
N SER A 4 -4.75 -0.60 -5.29
CA SER A 4 -5.58 -0.54 -6.49
C SER A 4 -6.42 -1.80 -6.59
N TYR A 5 -7.59 -1.68 -7.21
CA TYR A 5 -8.42 -2.84 -7.59
C TYR A 5 -8.08 -3.37 -8.98
N GLU A 6 -7.37 -2.57 -9.77
CA GLU A 6 -6.98 -2.91 -11.14
C GLU A 6 -5.45 -2.83 -11.28
N PRO A 7 -4.84 -3.70 -12.09
CA PRO A 7 -3.42 -3.65 -12.34
C PRO A 7 -3.03 -2.34 -13.02
N MET A 8 -1.87 -1.82 -12.66
CA MET A 8 -1.30 -0.61 -13.26
C MET A 8 -0.23 -0.99 -14.28
N GLU A 9 -0.15 -0.24 -15.37
CA GLU A 9 0.89 -0.42 -16.36
C GLU A 9 2.24 0.10 -15.84
N VAL A 10 3.32 -0.61 -16.18
CA VAL A 10 4.68 -0.19 -15.79
C VAL A 10 5.02 1.12 -16.47
N GLY A 11 5.48 2.10 -15.69
CA GLY A 11 5.82 3.43 -16.19
C GLY A 11 4.66 4.44 -16.18
N CYS A 12 3.45 4.03 -15.77
CA CYS A 12 2.35 4.98 -15.62
C CYS A 12 2.56 5.95 -14.44
N ILE A 13 2.05 7.18 -14.58
CA ILE A 13 2.08 8.20 -13.53
C ILE A 13 0.66 8.43 -13.05
N ILE A 14 0.44 8.28 -11.74
CA ILE A 14 -0.85 8.49 -11.12
C ILE A 14 -0.76 9.44 -9.93
N LYS A 15 -1.84 10.20 -9.71
CA LYS A 15 -2.00 10.99 -8.48
C LYS A 15 -2.46 10.07 -7.37
N ALA A 16 -1.60 9.86 -6.38
CA ALA A 16 -1.91 9.09 -5.19
C ALA A 16 -1.81 9.97 -3.94
N ARG A 17 -2.63 9.66 -2.94
CA ARG A 17 -2.61 10.29 -1.63
C ARG A 17 -2.10 9.28 -0.60
N PRO A 18 -1.07 9.62 0.20
CA PRO A 18 -0.63 8.78 1.29
C PRO A 18 -1.71 8.69 2.39
N ILE A 19 -1.91 7.50 2.92
CA ILE A 19 -2.87 7.22 4.00
C ILE A 19 -2.20 6.65 5.26
N GLY A 20 -0.93 6.24 5.16
CA GLY A 20 -0.17 5.78 6.32
C GLY A 20 1.15 5.13 5.93
N VAL A 21 1.84 4.59 6.94
CA VAL A 21 3.13 3.91 6.77
C VAL A 21 3.03 2.50 7.38
N LEU A 22 3.42 1.50 6.61
CA LEU A 22 3.61 0.14 7.06
C LEU A 22 5.06 0.00 7.54
N ILE A 23 5.26 -0.01 8.85
CA ILE A 23 6.55 -0.36 9.44
C ILE A 23 6.65 -1.88 9.45
N MET A 24 7.68 -2.39 8.78
CA MET A 24 8.02 -3.80 8.75
C MET A 24 9.44 -3.94 9.27
N GLU A 25 9.64 -4.90 10.15
CA GLU A 25 10.95 -5.30 10.62
C GLU A 25 11.39 -6.49 9.77
N ASP A 26 12.53 -6.34 9.10
CA ASP A 26 13.22 -7.38 8.36
C ASP A 26 14.63 -7.63 8.95
N GLU A 27 15.39 -8.55 8.35
CA GLU A 27 16.71 -8.94 8.87
C GLU A 27 17.76 -7.81 8.77
N ASP A 28 17.53 -6.82 7.92
CA ASP A 28 18.41 -5.64 7.73
C ASP A 28 17.90 -4.40 8.51
N GLY A 29 16.75 -4.49 9.18
CA GLY A 29 16.22 -3.47 10.08
C GLY A 29 14.78 -3.04 9.77
N GLU A 30 14.46 -1.78 10.08
CA GLU A 30 13.14 -1.22 9.80
C GLU A 30 13.03 -0.81 8.33
N ASP A 31 12.05 -1.36 7.62
CA ASP A 31 11.74 -1.09 6.22
C ASP A 31 10.35 -0.43 6.10
N PRO A 32 10.27 0.89 6.37
CA PRO A 32 9.01 1.62 6.34
C PRO A 32 8.53 1.77 4.89
N LYS A 33 7.31 1.29 4.62
CA LYS A 33 6.65 1.44 3.32
C LYS A 33 5.46 2.38 3.41
N ILE A 34 5.52 3.48 2.66
CA ILE A 34 4.38 4.40 2.51
C ILE A 34 3.25 3.69 1.77
N LEU A 35 2.05 3.72 2.34
CA LEU A 35 0.83 3.22 1.73
C LEU A 35 -0.01 4.39 1.21
N SER A 36 -0.43 4.31 -0.04
CA SER A 36 -1.18 5.38 -0.70
C SER A 36 -2.37 4.83 -1.49
N VAL A 37 -3.35 5.68 -1.76
CA VAL A 37 -4.54 5.37 -2.57
C VAL A 37 -4.67 6.34 -3.76
N PRO A 38 -5.17 5.90 -4.91
CA PRO A 38 -5.39 6.77 -6.06
C PRO A 38 -6.48 7.81 -5.77
N VAL A 39 -6.18 9.09 -6.02
CA VAL A 39 -7.10 10.21 -5.74
C VAL A 39 -8.29 10.22 -6.71
N ARG A 40 -8.12 9.67 -7.91
CA ARG A 40 -9.14 9.65 -8.96
C ARG A 40 -10.14 8.51 -8.83
N ASP A 41 -9.92 7.59 -7.90
CA ASP A 41 -10.76 6.40 -7.77
C ASP A 41 -11.78 6.60 -6.62
N PRO A 42 -13.08 6.70 -6.93
CA PRO A 42 -14.11 6.94 -5.91
C PRO A 42 -14.24 5.80 -4.90
N ARG A 43 -13.77 4.59 -5.22
CA ARG A 43 -13.74 3.44 -4.29
C ARG A 43 -12.89 3.73 -3.06
N PHE A 44 -11.89 4.60 -3.20
CA PHE A 44 -11.00 5.02 -2.11
C PHE A 44 -11.39 6.35 -1.47
N GLY A 45 -12.55 6.93 -1.82
CA GLY A 45 -13.00 8.22 -1.30
C GLY A 45 -13.15 8.26 0.23
N GLY A 46 -13.43 7.10 0.86
CA GLY A 46 -13.55 6.98 2.31
C GLY A 46 -12.24 6.66 3.06
N PHE A 47 -11.14 6.39 2.36
CA PHE A 47 -9.89 5.91 2.96
C PHE A 47 -8.99 7.10 3.30
N ASN A 48 -8.99 7.54 4.55
CA ASN A 48 -8.17 8.65 5.02
C ASN A 48 -6.98 8.20 5.86
N ASP A 49 -7.14 7.08 6.56
CA ASP A 49 -6.13 6.50 7.43
C ASP A 49 -5.85 5.04 7.01
N ILE A 50 -4.70 4.51 7.39
CA ILE A 50 -4.38 3.09 7.24
C ILE A 50 -5.37 2.20 8.02
N ALA A 51 -5.95 2.73 9.12
CA ALA A 51 -6.99 2.04 9.88
C ALA A 51 -8.28 1.78 9.06
N ASP A 52 -8.54 2.57 8.01
CA ASP A 52 -9.69 2.39 7.12
C ASP A 52 -9.49 1.18 6.17
N VAL A 53 -8.25 0.69 6.05
CA VAL A 53 -7.94 -0.47 5.21
C VAL A 53 -8.26 -1.76 5.95
N HIS A 54 -9.03 -2.63 5.30
CA HIS A 54 -9.37 -3.93 5.87
C HIS A 54 -8.11 -4.71 6.31
N PRO A 55 -8.04 -5.21 7.55
CA PRO A 55 -6.81 -5.77 8.13
C PRO A 55 -6.28 -6.97 7.33
N HIS A 56 -7.15 -7.72 6.68
CA HIS A 56 -6.75 -8.80 5.76
C HIS A 56 -5.85 -8.29 4.62
N LYS A 57 -6.20 -7.18 3.96
CA LYS A 57 -5.42 -6.60 2.85
C LYS A 57 -4.06 -6.07 3.33
N LEU A 58 -4.01 -5.52 4.54
CA LEU A 58 -2.76 -5.08 5.16
C LEU A 58 -1.85 -6.29 5.43
N ARG A 59 -2.40 -7.40 5.92
CA ARG A 59 -1.64 -8.65 6.16
C ARG A 59 -1.09 -9.23 4.87
N GLU A 60 -1.90 -9.28 3.81
CA GLU A 60 -1.47 -9.74 2.49
C GLU A 60 -0.33 -8.87 1.94
N SER A 61 -0.46 -7.54 2.06
CA SER A 61 0.58 -6.60 1.60
C SER A 61 1.90 -6.77 2.37
N LYS A 62 1.84 -6.98 3.69
CA LYS A 62 3.01 -7.30 4.52
C LYS A 62 3.66 -8.62 4.10
N ASN A 63 2.86 -9.66 3.89
CA ASN A 63 3.37 -10.98 3.49
C ASN A 63 4.01 -10.95 2.09
N PHE A 64 3.39 -10.24 1.14
CA PHE A 64 3.92 -10.08 -0.21
C PHE A 64 5.31 -9.43 -0.18
N SER A 65 5.47 -8.34 0.60
CA SER A 65 6.77 -7.66 0.68
C SER A 65 7.88 -8.52 1.28
N LYS A 66 7.56 -9.47 2.17
CA LYS A 66 8.53 -10.44 2.68
C LYS A 66 8.91 -11.49 1.63
N SER A 67 7.94 -11.95 0.84
CA SER A 67 8.18 -13.00 -0.16
C SER A 67 8.92 -12.52 -1.41
N THR A 68 8.77 -11.26 -1.82
CA THR A 68 9.41 -10.74 -3.06
C THR A 68 10.88 -10.35 -2.88
N ARG A 69 11.41 -10.38 -1.64
CA ARG A 69 12.84 -10.16 -1.36
C ARG A 69 13.61 -11.47 -1.09
N GLY A 70 13.02 -12.63 -1.40
CA GLY A 70 13.69 -13.95 -1.37
C GLY A 70 14.31 -14.32 -2.72
#